data_AF-A0A093PKG0-F1
#
_entry.id   AF-A0A093PKG0-F1
#
_cell.length_a   1.000
_cell.length_b   1.000
_cell.length_c   1.000
_cell.angle_alpha   90.00
_cell.angle_beta   90.00
_cell.angle_gamma   90.00
#
_symmetry.space_group_name_H-M   'P 1'
#
loop_
_entity.id
_entity.type
_entity.pdbx_description
1 polymer ?
#
loop_
_entity_poly.entity_id
_entity_poly.type
_entity_poly.pdbx_seq_one_letter_code
_entity_poly.pdbx_strand_id
1 'polypeptide(L)' 'MVQTMIPKSWRAMKFYFTTVYQEIWVGVALTAYAYYKISYGGK' A
#
# COMPACT_ATOMS: atom_id res chain seq x y z
N MET A 1 -13.23 -7.60 -18.85
CA MET A 1 -12.82 -6.18 -18.99
C MET A 1 -11.83 -5.73 -17.91
N VAL A 2 -11.98 -6.12 -16.63
CA VAL A 2 -11.00 -5.75 -15.58
C VAL A 2 -9.62 -6.42 -15.79
N GLN A 3 -9.60 -7.63 -16.33
CA GLN A 3 -8.38 -8.40 -16.55
C GLN A 3 -7.40 -7.76 -17.55
N THR A 4 -7.91 -6.99 -18.51
CA THR A 4 -7.10 -6.22 -19.46
C THR A 4 -6.59 -4.90 -18.87
N MET A 5 -7.12 -4.47 -17.72
CA MET A 5 -6.69 -3.26 -17.00
C MET A 5 -5.55 -3.53 -16.01
N ILE A 6 -5.26 -4.80 -15.70
CA ILE A 6 -4.16 -5.16 -14.80
C ILE A 6 -2.85 -5.11 -15.60
N PRO A 7 -1.92 -4.19 -15.27
CA PRO A 7 -0.67 -4.09 -16.02
C PRO A 7 0.20 -5.33 -15.77
N LYS A 8 0.97 -5.72 -16.79
CA LYS A 8 1.89 -6.89 -16.70
C LYS A 8 2.87 -6.78 -15.53
N SER A 9 3.26 -5.56 -15.17
CA SER A 9 4.11 -5.26 -14.00
C SER A 9 3.49 -5.70 -12.68
N TRP A 10 2.16 -5.58 -12.52
CA TRP A 10 1.47 -6.04 -11.31
C TRP A 10 1.63 -7.56 -11.13
N ARG A 11 1.55 -8.31 -12.24
CA ARG A 11 1.75 -9.76 -12.21
C ARG A 11 3.17 -10.13 -11.82
N ALA A 12 4.17 -9.39 -12.29
CA ALA A 12 5.58 -9.57 -11.91
C ALA A 12 5.83 -9.21 -10.44
N MET A 13 5.14 -8.20 -9.92
CA MET A 13 5.29 -7.73 -8.53
C MET A 13 4.49 -8.52 -7.50
N LYS A 14 3.60 -9.44 -7.92
CA LYS A 14 2.69 -10.17 -7.02
C LYS A 14 3.39 -10.72 -5.78
N PHE A 15 4.49 -11.46 -5.96
CA PHE A 15 5.22 -12.08 -4.84
C PHE A 15 5.77 -11.03 -3.85
N TYR A 16 6.27 -9.91 -4.35
CA TYR A 16 6.77 -8.84 -3.49
C TYR A 16 5.65 -8.21 -2.68
N PHE A 17 4.53 -7.86 -3.33
CA PHE A 17 3.41 -7.24 -2.66
C PHE A 17 2.69 -8.16 -1.68
N THR A 18 2.64 -9.47 -1.93
CA THR A 18 1.92 -10.41 -1.06
C THR A 18 2.78 -11.03 0.03
N THR A 19 4.08 -11.18 -0.21
CA THR A 19 4.96 -11.99 0.66
C THR A 19 6.12 -11.17 1.22
N VAL A 20 6.81 -10.38 0.40
CA VAL A 20 8.05 -9.72 0.83
C VAL A 20 7.77 -8.40 1.56
N TYR A 21 6.74 -7.65 1.16
CA TYR A 21 6.49 -6.28 1.63
C TYR A 21 5.43 -6.21 2.75
N GLN A 22 5.16 -7.29 3.46
CA GLN A 22 4.10 -7.32 4.49
C GLN A 22 4.34 -6.26 5.57
N GLU A 23 5.55 -6.15 6.10
CA GLU A 23 5.91 -5.15 7.11
C GLU A 23 5.97 -3.73 6.53
N ILE A 24 6.30 -3.58 5.24
CA ILE A 24 6.26 -2.28 4.56
C ILE A 24 4.81 -1.77 4.51
N TRP A 25 3.83 -2.64 4.23
CA TRP A 25 2.41 -2.25 4.27
C TRP A 25 1.98 -1.79 5.66
N VAL A 26 2.45 -2.47 6.71
CA VAL A 26 2.22 -2.04 8.10
C VAL A 26 2.84 -0.66 8.35
N GLY A 27 4.09 -0.45 7.91
CA GLY A 27 4.78 0.84 8.02
C GLY A 27 4.03 1.96 7.30
N VAL A 28 3.58 1.71 6.07
CA VAL A 28 2.79 2.67 5.28
C VAL A 28 1.49 3.03 6.01
N ALA A 29 0.78 2.05 6.58
CA ALA A 29 -0.44 2.30 7.33
C ALA A 29 -0.18 3.16 8.59
N LEU A 30 0.90 2.87 9.32
CA LEU A 30 1.29 3.64 10.50
C LEU A 30 1.69 5.07 10.14
N THR A 31 2.49 5.26 9.08
CA THR A 31 2.89 6.59 8.62
C THR A 31 1.69 7.39 8.14
N ALA A 32 0.77 6.78 7.38
CA ALA A 32 -0.46 7.43 6.94
C ALA A 32 -1.34 7.83 8.13
N TYR A 33 -1.47 6.96 9.13
CA TYR A 33 -2.22 7.26 10.35
C TYR A 33 -1.60 8.40 11.16
N ALA A 34 -0.28 8.37 11.36
CA ALA A 34 0.44 9.43 12.05
C ALA A 34 0.29 10.78 11.32
N TYR A 35 0.47 10.78 9.99
CA TYR A 35 0.27 11.96 9.16
C TYR A 35 -1.16 12.50 9.30
N TYR A 36 -2.17 11.62 9.20
CA TYR A 36 -3.57 12.01 9.38
C TYR A 36 -3.82 12.68 10.75
N LYS A 37 -3.30 12.08 11.83
CA LYS A 37 -3.46 12.63 13.18
C LYS A 37 -2.76 13.98 13.35
N ILE A 38 -1.57 14.16 12.79
CA ILE A 38 -0.83 15.43 12.84
C ILE A 38 -1.57 16.52 12.04
N SER A 39 -2.00 16.21 10.82
CA SER A 39 -2.59 17.20 9.91
C SER A 39 -4.03 17.56 10.25
N TYR A 40 -4.81 16.63 10.81
CA TYR A 40 -6.26 16.80 10.97
C TYR A 40 -6.80 16.44 12.35
N GLY A 41 -6.00 15.82 13.23
CA GLY A 41 -6.45 15.30 14.51
C GLY A 41 -6.52 16.30 15.67
N GLY A 42 -6.13 17.56 15.45
CA GLY A 42 -6.24 18.67 16.40
C GLY A 42 -7.39 19.64 16.11
N LYS A 43 -8.32 19.25 15.22
CA LYS A 43 -9.62 19.90 15.06
C LYS A 43 -10.61 19.38 16.09
#